data_AF-A0A948RC85-F1
#
_entry.id   AF-A0A948RC85-F1
#
_cell.length_a   1.000
_cell.length_b   1.000
_cell.length_c   1.000
_cell.angle_alpha   90.00
_cell.angle_beta   90.00
_cell.angle_gamma   90.00
#
_symmetry.space_group_name_H-M   'P 1'
#
loop_
_entity.id
_entity.type
_entity.pdbx_description
1 polymer ?
#
loop_
_entity_poly.entity_id
_entity_poly.type
_entity_poly.pdbx_seq_one_letter_code
_entity_poly.pdbx_strand_id
1 'polypeptide(L)'
;MAETLGSLCDKLTIVKLKQWHSDDPDRLRSLEKQEKQLQAEINEFVAAAIAGCIPSDRLTFASNKVYKKQGNVIEEIQGSIGQVLSRLATVNCKLWHEQEKAYEFEKVPLEEKDAVVKQLALLNLERNNCIDQIDKQFRTSIEGLTN
;
A
#
# COMPACT_ATOMS: atom_id res chain seq x y z
N MET A 1 -5.97 1.73 11.53
CA MET A 1 -6.55 1.00 10.39
C MET A 1 -6.72 -0.43 10.84
N ALA A 2 -7.84 -1.09 10.53
CA ALA A 2 -7.85 -2.55 10.65
C ALA A 2 -6.83 -3.11 9.67
N GLU A 3 -6.09 -4.15 10.07
CA GLU A 3 -5.16 -4.81 9.15
C GLU A 3 -5.95 -5.65 8.15
N THR A 4 -5.71 -5.38 6.87
CA THR A 4 -6.21 -6.15 5.72
C THR A 4 -5.04 -6.66 4.90
N LEU A 5 -5.27 -7.56 3.95
CA LEU A 5 -4.18 -8.08 3.11
C LEU A 5 -3.46 -6.94 2.37
N GLY A 6 -4.21 -6.02 1.78
CA GLY A 6 -3.69 -4.86 1.07
C GLY A 6 -2.84 -3.97 1.99
N SER A 7 -3.27 -3.70 3.23
CA SER A 7 -2.49 -2.88 4.16
C SER A 7 -1.20 -3.56 4.61
N LEU A 8 -1.22 -4.89 4.80
CA LEU A 8 -0.03 -5.66 5.13
C LEU A 8 0.97 -5.67 3.97
N CYS A 9 0.49 -5.86 2.73
CA CYS A 9 1.32 -5.77 1.53
C CYS A 9 1.93 -4.37 1.33
N ASP A 10 1.16 -3.30 1.60
CA ASP A 10 1.66 -1.92 1.57
C ASP A 10 2.82 -1.72 2.55
N LYS A 11 2.63 -2.12 3.81
CA LYS A 11 3.67 -2.06 4.84
C LYS A 11 4.92 -2.83 4.46
N LEU A 12 4.77 -4.06 3.98
CA LEU A 12 5.91 -4.89 3.57
C LEU A 12 6.69 -4.20 2.45
N THR A 13 5.98 -3.63 1.47
CA THR A 13 6.62 -2.92 0.36
C THR A 13 7.40 -1.69 0.83
N ILE A 14 6.84 -0.92 1.79
CA ILE A 14 7.53 0.20 2.41
C ILE A 14 8.78 -0.27 3.17
N VAL A 15 8.73 -1.41 3.86
CA VAL A 15 9.91 -1.99 4.52
C VAL A 15 10.98 -2.36 3.51
N LYS A 16 10.63 -3.00 2.39
CA LYS A 16 11.60 -3.31 1.31
C LYS A 16 12.24 -2.05 0.73
N LEU A 17 11.47 -0.98 0.52
CA LEU A 17 12.01 0.32 0.08
C LEU A 17 12.99 0.91 1.09
N LYS A 18 12.65 0.88 2.38
CA LYS A 18 13.55 1.34 3.44
C LYS A 18 14.84 0.53 3.50
N GLN A 19 14.80 -0.78 3.24
CA GLN A 19 15.99 -1.62 3.16
C GLN A 19 16.87 -1.22 1.97
N TRP A 20 16.25 -1.01 0.81
CA TRP A 20 16.94 -0.61 -0.41
C TRP A 20 17.67 0.74 -0.26
N HIS A 21 17.05 1.70 0.45
CA HIS A 21 17.59 3.04 0.65
C HIS A 21 18.42 3.22 1.93
N SER A 22 18.89 2.13 2.56
CA SER A 22 19.64 2.19 3.81
C SER A 22 20.96 1.46 3.71
N ASP A 23 22.06 2.17 3.98
CA ASP A 23 23.39 1.56 4.14
C ASP A 23 23.77 1.32 5.61
N ASP A 24 22.95 1.80 6.56
CA ASP A 24 23.17 1.63 8.00
C ASP A 24 22.91 0.17 8.43
N PRO A 25 23.92 -0.57 8.91
CA PRO A 25 23.77 -1.98 9.31
C PRO A 25 22.79 -2.19 10.47
N ASP A 26 22.68 -1.24 11.40
CA ASP A 26 21.78 -1.37 12.55
C ASP A 26 20.32 -1.23 12.12
N ARG A 27 20.07 -0.25 11.24
CA ARG A 27 18.78 -0.05 10.60
C ARG A 27 18.39 -1.24 9.72
N LEU A 28 19.32 -1.77 8.92
CA LEU A 28 19.07 -2.95 8.09
C LEU A 28 18.68 -4.17 8.93
N ARG A 29 19.40 -4.46 10.02
CA ARG A 29 19.05 -5.55 10.96
C ARG A 29 17.66 -5.37 11.57
N SER A 30 17.27 -4.14 11.91
CA SER A 30 15.92 -3.84 12.39
C SER A 30 14.86 -4.06 11.30
N LEU A 31 15.12 -3.61 10.08
CA LEU A 31 14.20 -3.76 8.95
C LEU A 31 14.02 -5.21 8.53
N GLU A 32 15.07 -6.04 8.57
CA GLU A 32 14.98 -7.49 8.34
C GLU A 32 14.05 -8.19 9.34
N LYS A 33 14.08 -7.77 10.61
CA LYS A 33 13.14 -8.29 11.62
C LYS A 33 11.70 -7.90 11.29
N GLN A 34 11.48 -6.64 10.91
CA GLN A 34 10.16 -6.15 10.52
C GLN A 34 9.64 -6.86 9.26
N GLU A 35 10.51 -7.11 8.27
CA GLU A 35 10.17 -7.88 7.07
C GLU A 35 9.69 -9.29 7.44
N LYS A 36 10.45 -10.02 8.25
CA LYS A 36 10.09 -11.38 8.66
C LYS A 36 8.79 -11.42 9.45
N GLN A 37 8.59 -10.44 10.35
CA GLN A 37 7.35 -10.32 11.10
C GLN A 37 6.16 -10.06 10.18
N LEU A 38 6.27 -9.12 9.24
CA LEU A 38 5.20 -8.82 8.29
C LEU A 38 4.91 -10.01 7.37
N GLN A 39 5.92 -10.76 6.93
CA GLN A 39 5.70 -12.00 6.17
C GLN A 39 4.94 -13.03 6.98
N ALA A 40 5.27 -13.21 8.27
CA ALA A 40 4.53 -14.10 9.16
C ALA A 40 3.08 -13.65 9.34
N GLU A 41 2.85 -12.35 9.61
CA GLU A 41 1.51 -11.78 9.74
C GLU A 41 0.67 -11.95 8.46
N ILE A 42 1.26 -11.75 7.28
CA ILE A 42 0.59 -12.01 5.99
C ILE A 42 0.21 -13.49 5.86
N ASN A 43 1.14 -14.40 6.15
CA ASN A 43 0.90 -15.84 6.04
C ASN A 43 -0.20 -16.29 7.01
N GLU A 44 -0.17 -15.80 8.25
CA GLU A 44 -1.20 -16.08 9.26
C GLU A 44 -2.56 -15.54 8.85
N PHE A 45 -2.62 -14.30 8.34
CA PHE A 45 -3.86 -13.69 7.86
C PHE A 45 -4.46 -14.48 6.71
N VAL A 46 -3.65 -14.85 5.71
CA VAL A 46 -4.10 -15.62 4.55
C VAL A 46 -4.56 -17.02 4.96
N ALA A 47 -3.81 -17.71 5.83
CA ALA A 47 -4.18 -19.02 6.34
C ALA A 47 -5.51 -18.98 7.12
N ALA A 48 -5.68 -17.99 7.99
CA ALA A 48 -6.90 -17.80 8.76
C ALA A 48 -8.11 -17.47 7.88
N ALA A 49 -7.92 -16.70 6.81
CA ALA A 49 -8.98 -16.42 5.83
C ALA A 49 -9.40 -17.69 5.07
N ILE A 50 -8.43 -18.49 4.59
CA ILE A 50 -8.70 -19.77 3.89
C ILE A 50 -9.39 -20.77 4.81
N ALA A 51 -8.99 -20.84 6.08
CA ALA A 51 -9.60 -21.72 7.07
C ALA A 51 -11.00 -21.26 7.53
N GLY A 52 -11.50 -20.12 7.04
CA GLY A 52 -12.79 -19.55 7.45
C GLY A 52 -12.79 -18.96 8.86
N CYS A 53 -11.62 -18.79 9.49
CA CYS A 53 -11.50 -18.15 10.80
C CYS A 53 -11.73 -16.63 10.73
N ILE A 54 -11.58 -16.04 9.53
CA ILE A 54 -11.91 -14.63 9.27
C ILE A 54 -13.15 -14.58 8.37
N PRO A 55 -14.29 -14.06 8.87
CA PRO A 55 -15.47 -13.80 8.05
C PRO A 55 -15.16 -12.92 6.84
N SER A 56 -15.77 -13.21 5.68
CA SER A 56 -15.43 -12.53 4.41
C SER A 56 -15.70 -11.02 4.43
N ASP A 57 -16.68 -10.57 5.20
CA ASP A 57 -17.00 -9.16 5.42
C ASP A 57 -15.89 -8.40 6.18
N ARG A 58 -15.05 -9.12 6.93
CA ARG A 58 -13.90 -8.58 7.67
C ARG A 58 -12.60 -8.59 6.87
N LEU A 59 -12.58 -9.18 5.66
CA LEU A 59 -11.41 -9.15 4.77
C LEU A 59 -11.22 -7.79 4.09
N THR A 60 -12.26 -6.96 4.10
CA THR A 60 -12.26 -5.60 3.57
C THR A 60 -12.53 -4.61 4.69
N PHE A 61 -11.96 -3.41 4.62
CA PHE A 61 -12.31 -2.32 5.53
C PHE A 61 -13.00 -1.18 4.78
N ALA A 62 -14.18 -0.77 5.25
CA ALA A 62 -14.93 0.30 4.60
C ALA A 62 -14.14 1.62 4.65
N SER A 63 -13.82 2.15 3.47
CA SER A 63 -13.11 3.42 3.33
C SER A 63 -14.07 4.60 3.56
N ASN A 64 -14.10 5.18 4.76
CA ASN A 64 -14.84 6.42 5.05
C ASN A 64 -14.06 7.69 4.64
N LYS A 65 -13.32 7.65 3.54
CA LYS A 65 -12.31 8.68 3.22
C LYS A 65 -12.96 9.90 2.53
N VAL A 66 -12.80 11.07 3.16
CA VAL A 66 -13.21 12.38 2.63
C VAL A 66 -12.14 12.88 1.65
N TYR A 67 -12.12 12.37 0.42
CA TYR A 67 -11.32 12.97 -0.65
C TYR A 67 -12.17 13.92 -1.46
N LYS A 68 -11.69 15.16 -1.68
CA LYS A 68 -12.24 16.00 -2.75
C LYS A 68 -11.90 15.33 -4.09
N LYS A 69 -12.87 14.62 -4.67
CA LYS A 69 -12.76 14.01 -6.01
C LYS A 69 -12.51 15.06 -7.11
N GLN A 70 -12.84 16.32 -6.87
CA GLN A 70 -12.60 17.42 -7.82
C GLN A 70 -11.09 17.67 -8.00
N GLY A 71 -10.60 17.31 -9.19
CA GLY A 71 -9.22 17.59 -9.64
C GLY A 71 -8.21 16.46 -9.49
N ASN A 72 -8.55 15.38 -8.77
CA ASN A 72 -7.69 14.22 -8.55
C ASN A 72 -8.29 12.98 -9.19
N VAL A 73 -8.03 12.79 -10.47
CA VAL A 73 -8.45 11.61 -11.24
C VAL A 73 -7.24 10.69 -11.38
N ILE A 74 -7.40 9.45 -10.98
CA ILE A 74 -6.44 8.38 -11.28
C ILE A 74 -7.10 7.38 -12.23
N GLU A 75 -6.28 6.66 -12.99
CA GLU A 75 -6.76 5.57 -13.83
C GLU A 75 -7.39 4.46 -12.99
N GLU A 76 -8.37 3.77 -13.60
CA GLU A 76 -8.94 2.58 -12.99
C GLU A 76 -7.85 1.50 -12.83
N ILE A 77 -7.88 0.80 -11.70
CA ILE A 77 -6.97 -0.31 -11.42
C ILE A 77 -7.63 -1.59 -11.89
N GLN A 78 -7.04 -2.22 -12.90
CA GLN A 78 -7.49 -3.47 -13.48
C GLN A 78 -6.36 -4.52 -13.44
N GLY A 79 -6.73 -5.79 -13.57
CA GLY A 79 -5.79 -6.92 -13.58
C GLY A 79 -5.92 -7.86 -12.38
N SER A 80 -5.07 -8.89 -12.35
CA SER A 80 -4.99 -9.86 -11.27
C SER A 80 -4.39 -9.27 -9.99
N ILE A 81 -4.58 -9.96 -8.86
CA ILE A 81 -4.07 -9.51 -7.56
C ILE A 81 -2.56 -9.28 -7.59
N GLY A 82 -1.82 -10.12 -8.32
CA GLY A 82 -0.37 -9.94 -8.53
C GLY A 82 -0.03 -8.69 -9.33
N GLN A 83 -0.83 -8.35 -10.35
CA GLN A 83 -0.65 -7.11 -11.11
C GLN A 83 -0.97 -5.87 -10.25
N VAL A 84 -2.01 -5.94 -9.40
CA VAL A 84 -2.34 -4.86 -8.47
C VAL A 84 -1.24 -4.69 -7.42
N LEU A 85 -0.68 -5.78 -6.88
CA LEU A 85 0.48 -5.73 -5.98
C LEU A 85 1.72 -5.11 -6.65
N SER A 86 2.00 -5.48 -7.89
CA SER A 86 3.10 -4.87 -8.66
C SER A 86 2.87 -3.37 -8.88
N ARG A 87 1.62 -2.96 -9.11
CA ARG A 87 1.26 -1.53 -9.23
C ARG A 87 1.42 -0.82 -7.89
N LEU A 88 0.95 -1.40 -6.78
CA LEU A 88 1.14 -0.86 -5.42
C LEU A 88 2.63 -0.60 -5.15
N ALA A 89 3.50 -1.55 -5.49
CA ALA A 89 4.93 -1.38 -5.32
C ALA A 89 5.50 -0.24 -6.17
N THR A 90 5.10 -0.16 -7.43
CA THR A 90 5.49 0.95 -8.33
C THR A 90 5.05 2.31 -7.77
N VAL A 91 3.81 2.40 -7.28
CA VAL A 91 3.26 3.63 -6.67
C VAL A 91 4.02 3.98 -5.40
N ASN A 92 4.36 3.01 -4.56
CA ASN A 92 5.16 3.24 -3.36
C ASN A 92 6.57 3.74 -3.69
N CYS A 93 7.23 3.24 -4.74
CA CYS A 93 8.50 3.80 -5.22
C CYS A 93 8.36 5.27 -5.63
N LYS A 94 7.32 5.60 -6.42
CA LYS A 94 7.05 6.98 -6.85
C LYS A 94 6.75 7.89 -5.66
N LEU A 95 5.95 7.40 -4.71
CA LEU A 95 5.58 8.14 -3.51
C LEU A 95 6.81 8.42 -2.63
N TRP A 96 7.75 7.47 -2.52
CA TRP A 96 9.02 7.68 -1.81
C TRP A 96 9.77 8.88 -2.38
N HIS A 97 10.04 8.89 -3.68
CA HIS A 97 10.78 9.98 -4.33
C HIS A 97 10.05 11.32 -4.27
N GLU A 98 8.72 11.32 -4.38
CA GLU A 98 7.96 12.56 -4.24
C GLU A 98 7.96 13.07 -2.79
N GLN A 99 7.98 12.17 -1.80
CA GLN A 99 8.11 12.54 -0.38
C GLN A 99 9.50 13.12 -0.06
N GLU A 100 10.57 12.65 -0.70
CA GLU A 100 11.90 13.23 -0.53
C GLU A 100 11.91 14.73 -0.88
N LYS A 101 11.21 15.13 -1.96
CA LYS A 101 11.03 16.55 -2.32
C LYS A 101 10.28 17.33 -1.24
N ALA A 102 9.30 16.71 -0.58
CA ALA A 102 8.54 17.33 0.50
C ALA A 102 9.32 17.44 1.83
N TYR A 103 10.30 16.58 2.08
CA TYR A 103 11.20 16.76 3.22
C TYR A 103 12.13 17.96 3.04
N GLU A 104 12.49 18.26 1.79
CA GLU A 104 13.29 19.42 1.42
C GLU A 104 12.43 20.51 0.76
N PHE A 105 11.17 20.66 1.18
CA PHE A 105 10.19 21.52 0.50
C PHE A 105 10.59 22.99 0.41
N GLU A 106 11.46 23.45 1.33
CA GLU A 106 12.04 24.80 1.29
C GLU A 106 12.93 25.02 0.06
N LYS A 107 13.58 23.97 -0.45
CA LYS A 107 14.45 24.00 -1.63
C LYS A 107 13.69 23.84 -2.96
N VAL A 108 12.42 23.46 -2.91
CA VAL A 108 11.57 23.34 -4.10
C VAL A 108 11.23 24.74 -4.64
N PRO A 109 11.43 25.03 -5.93
CA PRO A 109 11.03 26.30 -6.54
C PRO A 109 9.55 26.61 -6.29
N LEU A 110 9.21 27.87 -6.06
CA LEU A 110 7.85 28.27 -5.67
C LEU A 110 6.79 27.80 -6.69
N GLU A 111 7.15 27.87 -7.97
CA GLU A 111 6.35 27.44 -9.12
C GLU A 111 6.10 25.92 -9.18
N GLU A 112 6.91 25.11 -8.50
CA GLU A 112 6.81 23.64 -8.48
C GLU A 112 6.14 23.09 -7.21
N LYS A 113 6.00 23.91 -6.15
CA LYS A 113 5.45 23.47 -4.86
C LYS A 113 4.05 22.89 -4.96
N ASP A 114 3.16 23.53 -5.71
CA ASP A 114 1.79 23.04 -5.93
C ASP A 114 1.79 21.71 -6.69
N ALA A 115 2.72 21.53 -7.63
CA ALA A 115 2.86 20.29 -8.38
C ALA A 115 3.28 19.12 -7.48
N VAL A 116 4.23 19.34 -6.56
CA VAL A 116 4.64 18.32 -5.57
C VAL A 116 3.47 17.92 -4.67
N VAL A 117 2.73 18.89 -4.13
CA VAL A 117 1.57 18.60 -3.27
C VAL A 117 0.49 17.83 -4.04
N LYS A 118 0.20 18.24 -5.28
CA LYS A 118 -0.76 17.54 -6.15
C LYS A 118 -0.32 16.12 -6.47
N GLN A 119 0.97 15.92 -6.77
CA GLN A 119 1.52 14.60 -7.08
C GLN A 119 1.46 13.67 -5.88
N LEU A 120 1.79 14.17 -4.68
CA LEU A 120 1.61 13.42 -3.43
C LEU A 120 0.15 13.03 -3.20
N ALA A 121 -0.80 13.93 -3.47
CA ALA A 121 -2.22 13.62 -3.33
C ALA A 121 -2.66 12.51 -4.30
N LEU A 122 -2.25 12.58 -5.56
CA LEU A 122 -2.55 11.57 -6.59
C LEU A 122 -1.94 10.21 -6.23
N LEU A 123 -0.66 10.16 -5.85
CA LEU A 123 0.03 8.92 -5.49
C LEU A 123 -0.56 8.29 -4.23
N ASN A 124 -0.94 9.09 -3.22
CA ASN A 124 -1.61 8.56 -2.03
C ASN A 124 -3.00 8.00 -2.37
N LEU A 125 -3.74 8.64 -3.29
CA LEU A 125 -5.01 8.14 -3.78
C LEU A 125 -4.84 6.81 -4.52
N GLU A 126 -3.84 6.72 -5.40
CA GLU A 126 -3.54 5.50 -6.15
C GLU A 126 -3.10 4.35 -5.25
N ARG A 127 -2.23 4.61 -4.26
CA ARG A 127 -1.81 3.61 -3.26
C ARG A 127 -3.02 3.05 -2.52
N ASN A 128 -3.90 3.92 -2.05
CA ASN A 128 -5.11 3.51 -1.34
C ASN A 128 -6.03 2.68 -2.23
N ASN A 129 -6.22 3.09 -3.48
CA ASN A 129 -7.04 2.31 -4.41
C ASN A 129 -6.40 0.95 -4.70
N CYS A 130 -5.08 0.83 -4.75
CA CYS A 130 -4.41 -0.47 -4.87
C CYS A 130 -4.71 -1.37 -3.66
N ILE A 131 -4.58 -0.83 -2.44
CA ILE A 131 -4.89 -1.54 -1.18
C ILE A 131 -6.33 -2.06 -1.21
N ASP A 132 -7.29 -1.17 -1.50
CA ASP A 132 -8.71 -1.51 -1.52
C ASP A 132 -9.03 -2.56 -2.60
N GLN A 133 -8.31 -2.55 -3.72
CA GLN A 133 -8.50 -3.55 -4.77
C GLN A 133 -7.89 -4.91 -4.43
N ILE A 134 -6.74 -4.94 -3.75
CA ILE A 134 -6.17 -6.19 -3.22
C ILE A 134 -7.15 -6.84 -2.26
N ASP A 135 -7.72 -6.07 -1.34
CA ASP A 135 -8.68 -6.57 -0.35
C ASP A 135 -9.94 -7.15 -1.02
N LYS A 136 -10.48 -6.44 -2.01
CA LYS A 136 -11.66 -6.90 -2.78
C LYS A 136 -11.37 -8.20 -3.53
N GLN A 137 -10.27 -8.26 -4.28
CA GLN A 137 -9.94 -9.44 -5.07
C GLN A 137 -9.62 -10.65 -4.18
N PHE A 138 -8.95 -10.42 -3.05
CA PHE A 138 -8.69 -11.46 -2.06
C PHE A 138 -10.00 -11.99 -1.47
N ARG A 139 -10.89 -11.11 -1.02
CA ARG A 139 -12.23 -11.50 -0.54
C ARG A 139 -12.99 -12.33 -1.57
N THR A 140 -13.05 -11.89 -2.84
CA THR A 140 -13.74 -12.64 -3.91
C THR A 140 -13.14 -14.02 -4.11
N SER A 141 -11.82 -14.15 -3.99
CA SER A 141 -11.12 -15.43 -4.10
C SER A 141 -11.48 -16.36 -2.94
N ILE A 142 -11.54 -15.85 -1.71
CA ILE A 142 -11.94 -16.63 -0.53
C ILE A 142 -13.41 -17.07 -0.62
N GLU A 143 -14.33 -16.17 -1.00
CA GLU A 143 -15.75 -16.50 -1.17
C GLU A 143 -15.96 -17.58 -2.27
N GLY A 144 -15.12 -17.57 -3.31
CA GLY A 144 -15.13 -18.59 -4.36
C GLY A 144 -14.62 -19.97 -3.93
N LEU A 145 -13.83 -20.07 -2.85
CA LEU A 145 -13.35 -21.35 -2.30
C LEU A 145 -14.36 -22.02 -1.36
N THR A 146 -15.31 -21.26 -0.83
CA THR A 146 -16.32 -21.72 0.13
C THR A 146 -17.65 -22.14 -0.51
N ASN A 147 -17.80 -21.94 -1.83
CA ASN A 147 -18.93 -22.39 -2.63
C ASN A 147 -18.63 -23.73 -3.30
#